data_AF-A0A101Q4J1-F1
#
_entry.id   AF-A0A101Q4J1-F1
#
_cell.length_a   1.000
_cell.length_b   1.000
_cell.length_c   1.000
_cell.angle_alpha   90.00
_cell.angle_beta   90.00
_cell.angle_gamma   90.00
#
_symmetry.space_group_name_H-M   'P 1'
#
loop_
_entity.id
_entity.type
_entity.pdbx_description
1 polymer ?
#
loop_
_entity_poly.entity_id
_entity_poly.type
_entity_poly.pdbx_seq_one_letter_code
_entity_poly.pdbx_strand_id
1 'polypeptide(L)'
;MALSGVEKCAARAHTRRITDALEKTPDPTPDQVGEALRGLGYLDERVDGPRRSAGRVGFTLDLRIMGGHLCLDGTVTGARTAVLPYGASPRVTCREVRRSAPGVMSSRA
;
A
#
# COMPACT_ATOMS: atom_id res chain seq x y z
N MET A 1 8.00 10.92 6.43
CA MET A 1 9.40 10.89 5.95
C MET A 1 9.40 11.03 4.43
N ALA A 2 10.39 11.70 3.85
CA ALA A 2 10.54 11.76 2.40
C ALA A 2 11.14 10.44 1.89
N LEU A 3 10.60 9.91 0.79
CA LEU A 3 11.18 8.75 0.10
C LEU A 3 12.35 9.19 -0.78
N SER A 4 13.42 8.41 -0.75
CA SER A 4 14.54 8.52 -1.68
C SER A 4 14.13 8.21 -3.13
N GLY A 5 15.00 8.51 -4.09
CA GLY A 5 14.77 8.15 -5.49
C GLY A 5 14.61 6.64 -5.70
N VAL A 6 15.45 5.85 -5.03
CA VAL A 6 15.40 4.37 -5.07
C VAL A 6 14.08 3.85 -4.52
N GLU A 7 13.61 4.38 -3.38
CA GLU A 7 12.34 3.97 -2.80
C GLU A 7 11.14 4.35 -3.67
N LYS A 8 11.18 5.50 -4.35
CA LYS A 8 10.14 5.87 -5.32
C LYS A 8 10.11 4.92 -6.52
N CYS A 9 11.26 4.47 -7.01
CA CYS A 9 11.35 3.46 -8.06
C CYS A 9 10.82 2.11 -7.58
N ALA A 10 11.23 1.65 -6.40
CA ALA A 10 10.75 0.42 -5.79
C ALA A 10 9.23 0.44 -5.58
N ALA A 11 8.71 1.55 -5.04
CA ALA A 11 7.28 1.78 -4.88
C ALA A 11 6.51 1.56 -6.19
N ARG A 12 6.95 2.17 -7.29
CA ARG A 12 6.31 2.02 -8.61
C ARG A 12 6.29 0.56 -9.06
N ALA A 13 7.39 -0.17 -8.85
CA ALA A 13 7.47 -1.59 -9.21
C ALA A 13 6.50 -2.45 -8.38
N HIS A 14 6.47 -2.24 -7.06
CA HIS A 14 5.56 -2.97 -6.16
C HIS A 14 4.10 -2.63 -6.41
N THR A 15 3.76 -1.35 -6.63
CA THR A 15 2.41 -0.92 -7.00
C THR A 15 1.92 -1.67 -8.24
N ARG A 16 2.71 -1.74 -9.32
CA ARG A 16 2.32 -2.47 -10.54
C ARG A 16 2.06 -3.96 -10.25
N ARG A 17 3.01 -4.63 -9.58
CA ARG A 17 2.87 -6.06 -9.24
C ARG A 17 1.60 -6.35 -8.43
N ILE A 18 1.28 -5.50 -7.47
CA ILE A 18 0.10 -5.64 -6.61
C ILE A 18 -1.18 -5.39 -7.41
N THR A 19 -1.22 -4.31 -8.19
CA THR A 19 -2.37 -3.99 -9.05
C THR A 19 -2.65 -5.12 -10.03
N ASP A 20 -1.64 -5.61 -10.75
CA ASP A 20 -1.78 -6.70 -11.74
C ASP A 20 -2.29 -8.01 -11.11
N ALA A 21 -1.92 -8.29 -9.86
CA ALA A 21 -2.39 -9.47 -9.14
C ALA A 21 -3.86 -9.34 -8.70
N LEU A 22 -4.25 -8.16 -8.22
CA LEU A 22 -5.58 -7.93 -7.65
C LEU A 22 -6.65 -7.62 -8.69
N GLU A 23 -6.28 -7.09 -9.87
CA GLU A 23 -7.21 -6.86 -10.99
C GLU A 23 -7.82 -8.17 -11.55
N LYS A 24 -7.18 -9.32 -11.28
CA LYS A 24 -7.66 -10.64 -11.73
C LYS A 24 -8.85 -11.17 -10.91
N THR A 25 -9.18 -10.53 -9.80
CA THR A 25 -10.26 -10.97 -8.90
C THR A 25 -11.16 -9.79 -8.59
N PRO A 26 -12.27 -9.63 -9.32
CA PRO A 26 -13.24 -8.56 -9.06
C PRO A 26 -13.88 -8.72 -7.67
N ASP A 27 -13.93 -7.61 -6.92
CA ASP A 27 -14.49 -7.53 -5.57
C ASP A 27 -13.94 -8.57 -4.58
N PRO A 28 -12.61 -8.62 -4.38
CA PRO A 28 -12.00 -9.68 -3.59
C PRO A 28 -12.40 -9.55 -2.11
N THR A 29 -12.50 -10.69 -1.43
CA THR A 29 -12.59 -10.74 0.02
C THR A 29 -11.25 -10.36 0.66
N PRO A 30 -11.22 -9.95 1.95
CA PRO A 30 -9.96 -9.74 2.66
C PRO A 30 -8.99 -10.92 2.56
N ASP A 31 -9.49 -12.15 2.66
CA ASP A 31 -8.68 -13.36 2.56
C ASP A 31 -8.07 -13.53 1.16
N GLN A 32 -8.86 -13.26 0.10
CA GLN A 32 -8.35 -13.30 -1.28
C GLN A 32 -7.26 -12.25 -1.53
N VAL A 33 -7.40 -11.04 -0.96
CA VAL A 33 -6.34 -10.04 -1.02
C VAL A 33 -5.10 -10.53 -0.26
N GLY A 34 -5.27 -11.18 0.90
CA GLY A 34 -4.17 -11.74 1.68
C GLY A 34 -3.41 -12.81 0.92
N GLU A 35 -4.12 -13.77 0.32
CA GLU A 35 -3.53 -14.83 -0.51
C GLU A 35 -2.82 -14.27 -1.74
N ALA A 36 -3.38 -13.25 -2.40
CA ALA A 36 -2.72 -12.60 -3.53
C ALA A 36 -1.40 -11.93 -3.11
N LEU A 37 -1.37 -11.23 -1.97
CA LEU A 37 -0.16 -10.60 -1.44
C LEU A 37 0.89 -11.66 -1.05
N ARG A 38 0.47 -12.74 -0.39
CA ARG A 38 1.35 -13.86 -0.03
C ARG A 38 1.91 -14.55 -1.28
N GLY A 39 1.08 -14.76 -2.31
CA GLY A 39 1.49 -15.33 -3.60
C GLY A 39 2.50 -14.46 -4.36
N LEU A 40 2.55 -13.15 -4.10
CA LEU A 40 3.58 -12.25 -4.59
C LEU A 40 4.89 -12.29 -3.78
N GLY A 41 4.91 -12.99 -2.65
CA GLY A 41 6.05 -13.16 -1.75
C GLY A 41 6.12 -12.14 -0.61
N TYR A 42 5.05 -11.39 -0.34
CA TYR A 42 5.00 -10.54 0.86
C TYR A 42 4.72 -11.39 2.09
N LEU A 43 5.55 -11.23 3.12
CA LEU A 43 5.41 -11.95 4.39
C LEU A 43 4.23 -11.39 5.18
N ASP A 44 3.46 -12.27 5.83
CA ASP A 44 2.30 -11.89 6.63
C ASP A 44 2.65 -10.86 7.72
N GLU A 45 3.83 -10.94 8.32
CA GLU A 45 4.34 -9.97 9.32
C GLU A 45 4.55 -8.54 8.77
N ARG A 46 4.69 -8.40 7.44
CA ARG A 46 4.84 -7.11 6.76
C ARG A 46 3.52 -6.57 6.21
N VAL A 47 2.46 -7.35 6.27
CA VAL A 47 1.12 -6.97 5.83
C VAL A 47 0.27 -6.69 7.06
N ASP A 48 -0.23 -5.45 7.21
CA ASP A 48 -1.30 -5.18 8.15
C ASP A 48 -2.65 -5.03 7.44
N GLY A 49 -3.65 -5.73 7.98
CA GLY A 49 -4.86 -6.09 7.25
C GLY A 49 -4.63 -7.39 6.45
N PRO A 50 -5.31 -7.62 5.32
CA PRO A 50 -6.39 -6.85 4.69
C PRO A 50 -7.69 -6.85 5.51
N ARG A 51 -8.46 -5.76 5.48
CA ARG A 51 -9.73 -5.65 6.22
C ARG A 51 -10.78 -4.96 5.36
N ARG A 52 -12.03 -5.42 5.45
CA ARG A 52 -13.16 -4.79 4.77
C ARG A 52 -13.68 -3.61 5.59
N SER A 53 -13.84 -2.46 4.96
CA SER A 53 -14.47 -1.28 5.53
C SER A 53 -15.11 -0.44 4.44
N ALA A 54 -16.34 0.03 4.65
CA ALA A 54 -17.10 0.86 3.71
C ALA A 54 -17.12 0.32 2.26
N GLY A 55 -17.28 -1.00 2.08
CA GLY A 55 -17.30 -1.65 0.76
C GLY A 55 -15.94 -1.73 0.05
N ARG A 56 -14.84 -1.54 0.77
CA ARG A 56 -13.48 -1.58 0.25
C ARG A 56 -12.64 -2.54 1.08
N VAL A 57 -11.63 -3.19 0.47
CA VAL A 57 -10.62 -3.96 1.21
C VAL A 57 -9.34 -3.14 1.27
N GLY A 58 -8.95 -2.74 2.48
CA GLY A 58 -7.74 -1.95 2.74
C GLY A 58 -6.64 -2.79 3.37
N PHE A 59 -5.38 -2.50 3.03
CA PHE A 59 -4.20 -3.11 3.64
C PHE A 59 -3.03 -2.12 3.67
N THR A 60 -2.07 -2.36 4.54
CA THR A 60 -0.79 -1.64 4.59
C THR A 60 0.35 -2.62 4.44
N LEU A 61 1.38 -2.26 3.67
CA LEU A 61 2.56 -3.09 3.45
C LEU A 61 3.82 -2.36 3.90
N ASP A 62 4.61 -3.03 4.74
CA ASP A 62 5.90 -2.57 5.22
C ASP A 62 7.05 -3.08 4.36
N LEU A 63 7.57 -2.20 3.49
CA LEU A 63 8.70 -2.48 2.60
C LEU A 63 10.01 -1.87 3.09
N ARG A 64 10.10 -1.54 4.38
CA ARG A 64 11.34 -1.02 4.97
C ARG A 64 12.38 -2.14 4.99
N ILE A 65 13.49 -1.90 4.31
CA ILE A 65 14.66 -2.77 4.24
C ILE A 65 15.89 -1.93 4.59
N MET A 66 16.78 -2.46 5.44
CA MET A 66 18.06 -1.83 5.80
C MET A 66 17.96 -0.35 6.19
N GLY A 67 16.95 0.01 6.99
CA GLY A 67 16.76 1.40 7.45
C GLY A 67 15.96 2.30 6.49
N GLY A 68 15.42 1.75 5.41
CA GLY A 68 14.47 2.44 4.53
C GLY A 68 13.18 2.87 5.23
N HIS A 69 12.38 3.64 4.51
CA HIS A 69 11.17 4.30 5.00
C HIS A 69 9.92 3.88 4.23
N LEU A 70 10.05 3.12 3.15
CA LEU A 70 8.95 2.79 2.26
C LEU A 70 7.86 1.92 2.92
N CYS A 71 6.66 2.49 3.02
CA CYS A 71 5.42 1.78 3.25
C CYS A 71 4.48 1.97 2.05
N LEU A 72 3.58 1.02 1.82
CA LEU A 72 2.47 1.17 0.87
C LEU A 72 1.14 1.10 1.60
N ASP A 73 0.17 1.86 1.13
CA ASP A 73 -1.24 1.76 1.53
C ASP A 73 -2.05 1.35 0.32
N GLY A 74 -2.70 0.21 0.44
CA GLY A 74 -3.45 -0.42 -0.63
C GLY A 74 -4.94 -0.41 -0.35
N THR A 75 -5.73 -0.18 -1.38
CA THR A 75 -7.18 -0.28 -1.29
C THR A 75 -7.76 -0.87 -2.56
N VAL A 76 -8.61 -1.88 -2.40
CA VAL A 76 -9.33 -2.53 -3.50
C VAL A 76 -10.82 -2.19 -3.41
N THR A 77 -11.43 -1.90 -4.55
CA THR A 77 -12.87 -1.56 -4.66
C THR A 77 -13.42 -2.08 -5.97
N GLY A 78 -14.28 -3.09 -5.90
CA GLY A 78 -14.68 -3.83 -7.10
C GLY A 78 -13.44 -4.36 -7.83
N ALA A 79 -13.24 -3.95 -9.08
CA ALA A 79 -12.07 -4.31 -9.88
C ALA A 79 -10.90 -3.31 -9.80
N ARG A 80 -11.03 -2.21 -9.05
CA ARG A 80 -10.02 -1.15 -8.99
C ARG A 80 -9.10 -1.32 -7.78
N THR A 81 -7.80 -1.28 -8.02
CA THR A 81 -6.77 -1.30 -6.98
C THR A 81 -6.00 0.02 -6.97
N ALA A 82 -5.95 0.70 -5.83
CA ALA A 82 -5.11 1.87 -5.60
C ALA A 82 -4.02 1.51 -4.58
N VAL A 83 -2.75 1.81 -4.90
CA VAL A 83 -1.61 1.60 -4.01
C VAL A 83 -0.78 2.87 -3.94
N LEU A 84 -0.71 3.47 -2.76
CA LEU A 84 -0.05 4.76 -2.53
C LEU A 84 1.19 4.58 -1.65
N PRO A 85 2.39 4.96 -2.13
CA PRO A 85 3.59 4.92 -1.31
C PRO A 85 3.69 6.11 -0.37
N TYR A 86 4.28 5.87 0.80
CA TYR A 86 4.62 6.92 1.76
C TYR A 86 5.83 6.52 2.60
N GLY A 87 6.49 7.52 3.19
CA GLY A 87 7.64 7.29 4.07
C GLY A 87 7.25 7.31 5.54
N ALA A 88 7.57 6.24 6.27
CA ALA A 88 7.43 6.13 7.71
C ALA A 88 8.78 6.17 8.44
N SER A 89 8.80 6.76 9.63
CA SER A 89 9.93 6.61 10.55
C SER A 89 10.03 5.14 11.00
N PRO A 90 11.24 4.60 11.22
CA PRO A 90 11.38 3.25 11.78
C PRO A 90 10.77 3.08 13.18
N ARG A 91 10.49 4.18 13.89
CA ARG A 91 9.90 4.17 15.24
C ARG A 91 8.36 4.07 15.25
N VAL A 92 7.71 4.15 14.09
CA VAL A 92 6.25 4.14 13.96
C VAL A 92 5.85 3.01 13.02
N THR A 93 4.78 2.29 13.32
CA THR A 93 4.26 1.27 12.39
C THR A 93 3.68 1.95 11.14
N CYS A 94 3.76 1.31 9.98
CA CYS A 94 3.25 1.90 8.74
C CYS A 94 1.77 2.33 8.89
N ARG A 95 0.92 1.50 9.49
CA ARG A 95 -0.51 1.81 9.70
C ARG A 95 -0.78 3.06 10.54
N GLU A 96 0.08 3.36 11.52
CA GLU A 96 -0.14 4.48 12.43
C GLU A 96 0.24 5.84 11.84
N VAL A 97 0.87 5.86 10.66
CA VAL A 97 1.26 7.10 10.00
C VAL A 97 0.01 7.83 9.50
N ARG A 98 -0.33 8.94 10.15
CA ARG A 98 -1.33 9.89 9.65
C ARG A 98 -0.78 10.58 8.41
N ARG A 99 -1.51 10.47 7.30
CA ARG A 99 -1.15 11.08 6.02
C ARG A 99 -2.17 12.16 5.70
N SER A 100 -1.70 13.35 5.37
CA SER A 100 -2.54 14.32 4.68
C SER A 100 -2.85 13.75 3.29
N ALA A 101 -4.10 13.89 2.82
CA ALA A 101 -4.42 13.60 1.43
C ALA A 101 -3.44 14.37 0.52
N PRO A 102 -3.03 13.82 -0.64
CA PRO A 102 -2.29 14.61 -1.62
C PRO A 102 -3.11 15.87 -1.87
N GLY A 103 -2.52 17.03 -1.58
CA GLY A 103 -3.24 18.28 -1.61
C GLY A 103 -3.97 18.42 -2.94
N VAL A 104 -5.28 18.67 -2.87
CA VAL A 104 -5.90 19.57 -3.84
C VAL A 104 -4.99 20.79 -3.84
N MET A 105 -4.17 20.94 -4.88
CA MET A 105 -3.39 22.16 -5.08
C MET A 105 -4.41 23.30 -5.14
N SER A 106 -4.59 23.99 -4.01
CA SER A 106 -5.25 25.28 -4.00
C SER A 106 -4.27 26.24 -4.66
N SER A 107 -4.32 26.29 -5.98
CA SER A 107 -3.81 27.41 -6.75
C SER A 107 -4.63 28.62 -6.35
N ARG A 108 -4.13 29.39 -5.39
CA ARG A 108 -4.47 30.81 -5.32
C ARG A 108 -3.26 31.57 -5.85
N ALA A 109 -3.45 32.08 -7.07
CA ALA A 109 -2.72 33.21 -7.63
C ALA A 109 -3.03 34.48 -6.83
#